data_AF-A0A960W4T5-F1
#
_entry.id   AF-A0A960W4T5-F1
#
_cell.length_a   1.000
_cell.length_b   1.000
_cell.length_c   1.000
_cell.angle_alpha   90.00
_cell.angle_beta   90.00
_cell.angle_gamma   90.00
#
_symmetry.space_group_name_H-M   'P 1'
#
loop_
_entity.id
_entity.type
_entity.pdbx_description
1 polymer ?
#
loop_
_entity_poly.entity_id
_entity_poly.type
_entity_poly.pdbx_seq_one_letter_code
_entity_poly.pdbx_strand_id
1 'polypeptide(L)'
;MKKKDNFIDVIPTNLDILVYSFDVDRLQKNNEDYHLFPITSSIHKTLIYLNNSRKESIQNKDFTIYLGDSMSGFGDYFYVGITRKINSHIQNQFLRNFKNIHGFIKCSESNLQSMPLYPRYRFFKGKLIQYQSSGAGNVIVDKATGIHWEIRKTVTEKFLKKAEDFYRIYSNKHPKKETTLVR
;
A
#
# COMPACT_ATOMS: atom_id res chain seq x y z
N MET A 1 -26.51 3.14 -18.21
CA MET A 1 -25.10 3.04 -17.75
C MET A 1 -25.06 3.14 -16.24
N LYS A 2 -24.60 2.10 -15.52
CA LYS A 2 -24.36 2.21 -14.07
C LYS A 2 -23.15 3.13 -13.86
N LYS A 3 -23.28 4.15 -12.99
CA LYS A 3 -22.14 4.99 -12.57
C LYS A 3 -21.04 4.06 -12.05
N LYS A 4 -19.82 4.20 -12.59
CA LYS A 4 -18.63 3.58 -11.97
C LYS A 4 -18.39 4.33 -10.67
N ASP A 5 -18.69 3.71 -9.55
CA ASP A 5 -18.32 4.25 -8.25
C ASP A 5 -16.79 4.27 -8.16
N ASN A 6 -16.21 5.46 -8.14
CA ASN A 6 -14.79 5.65 -7.91
C ASN A 6 -14.51 5.36 -6.43
N PHE A 7 -14.14 4.12 -6.12
CA PHE A 7 -13.71 3.75 -4.77
C PHE A 7 -12.35 4.37 -4.46
N ILE A 8 -12.36 5.47 -3.72
CA ILE A 8 -11.18 6.07 -3.10
C ILE A 8 -11.03 5.45 -1.72
N ASP A 9 -9.90 4.83 -1.45
CA ASP A 9 -9.59 4.30 -0.14
C ASP A 9 -8.78 5.31 0.66
N VAL A 10 -9.20 5.51 1.92
CA VAL A 10 -8.50 6.37 2.88
C VAL A 10 -7.61 5.49 3.73
N ILE A 11 -6.30 5.66 3.56
CA ILE A 11 -5.33 4.88 4.35
C ILE A 11 -5.03 5.66 5.63
N PRO A 12 -5.23 5.03 6.81
CA PRO A 12 -4.99 5.70 8.08
C PRO A 12 -3.57 6.24 8.19
N THR A 13 -3.45 7.43 8.73
CA THR A 13 -2.16 8.03 9.08
C THR A 13 -1.83 7.77 10.55
N ASN A 14 -0.55 7.63 10.88
CA ASN A 14 0.00 7.20 12.18
C ASN A 14 0.02 5.68 12.42
N LEU A 15 0.43 4.91 11.40
CA LEU A 15 0.65 3.48 11.57
C LEU A 15 2.12 3.20 11.89
N ASP A 16 2.36 2.30 12.84
CA ASP A 16 3.67 1.67 13.03
C ASP A 16 3.97 0.79 11.82
N ILE A 17 5.11 1.01 11.17
CA ILE A 17 5.51 0.28 9.97
C ILE A 17 6.84 -0.41 10.23
N LEU A 18 6.90 -1.68 9.84
CA LEU A 18 8.15 -2.42 9.76
C LEU A 18 8.65 -2.33 8.33
N VAL A 19 9.81 -1.71 8.14
CA VAL A 19 10.41 -1.48 6.83
C VAL A 19 11.55 -2.45 6.63
N TYR A 20 11.48 -3.24 5.57
CA TYR A 20 12.53 -4.14 5.12
C TYR A 20 13.29 -3.49 3.97
N SER A 21 14.62 -3.54 4.01
CA SER A 21 15.47 -3.03 2.93
C SER A 21 16.07 -4.18 2.11
N PHE A 22 16.20 -3.93 0.82
CA PHE A 22 16.77 -4.84 -0.16
C PHE A 22 17.78 -4.08 -1.01
N ASP A 23 18.95 -4.66 -1.19
CA ASP A 23 20.03 -4.14 -2.04
C ASP A 23 19.66 -4.37 -3.52
N VAL A 24 19.57 -3.29 -4.30
CA VAL A 24 19.10 -3.34 -5.69
C VAL A 24 20.05 -4.11 -6.59
N ASP A 25 21.37 -3.96 -6.41
CA ASP A 25 22.37 -4.69 -7.21
C ASP A 25 22.22 -6.21 -7.02
N ARG A 26 21.94 -6.64 -5.78
CA ARG A 26 21.68 -8.06 -5.49
C ARG A 26 20.37 -8.57 -6.10
N LEU A 27 19.37 -7.72 -6.25
CA LEU A 27 18.11 -8.06 -6.91
C LEU A 27 18.29 -8.17 -8.43
N GLN A 28 19.04 -7.24 -9.03
CA GLN A 28 19.32 -7.17 -10.47
C GLN A 28 20.19 -8.32 -10.96
N LYS A 29 21.20 -8.72 -10.18
CA LYS A 29 22.12 -9.81 -10.55
C LYS A 29 21.41 -11.14 -10.87
N ASN A 30 20.17 -11.31 -10.42
CA ASN A 30 19.36 -12.49 -10.68
C ASN A 30 18.18 -12.23 -11.65
N ASN A 31 17.89 -10.97 -12.02
CA ASN A 31 16.73 -10.57 -12.83
C ASN A 31 17.07 -9.30 -13.62
N GLU A 32 17.69 -9.47 -14.79
CA GLU A 32 18.37 -8.42 -15.57
C GLU A 32 17.46 -7.24 -15.96
N ASP A 33 16.14 -7.43 -16.07
CA ASP A 33 15.23 -6.37 -16.54
C ASP A 33 14.32 -5.77 -15.44
N TYR A 34 14.11 -6.47 -14.32
CA TYR A 34 13.13 -6.06 -13.30
C TYR A 34 13.57 -6.45 -11.89
N HIS A 35 14.40 -5.62 -11.26
CA HIS A 35 14.87 -5.80 -9.89
C HIS A 35 13.74 -5.94 -8.85
N LEU A 36 12.55 -5.37 -9.12
CA LEU A 36 11.38 -5.46 -8.25
C LEU A 36 10.64 -6.80 -8.34
N PHE A 37 10.87 -7.58 -9.41
CA PHE A 37 10.10 -8.79 -9.68
C PHE A 37 10.18 -9.83 -8.54
N PRO A 38 11.35 -10.16 -7.97
CA PRO A 38 11.45 -11.14 -6.88
C PRO A 38 10.66 -10.72 -5.64
N ILE A 39 10.68 -9.43 -5.31
CA ILE A 39 10.01 -8.89 -4.13
C ILE A 39 8.50 -8.85 -4.36
N THR A 40 8.06 -8.30 -5.48
CA THR A 40 6.64 -8.20 -5.83
C THR A 40 6.01 -9.59 -6.00
N SER A 41 6.72 -10.54 -6.61
CA SER A 41 6.30 -11.95 -6.69
C SER A 41 6.16 -12.58 -5.30
N SER A 42 7.09 -12.31 -4.38
CA SER A 42 7.04 -12.80 -3.00
C SER A 42 5.87 -12.23 -2.20
N ILE A 43 5.59 -10.93 -2.37
CA ILE A 43 4.42 -10.27 -1.81
C ILE A 43 3.14 -10.92 -2.35
N HIS A 44 3.06 -11.11 -3.67
CA HIS A 44 1.89 -11.73 -4.30
C HIS A 44 1.66 -13.13 -3.76
N LYS A 45 2.66 -14.02 -3.79
CA LYS A 45 2.55 -15.38 -3.22
C LYS A 45 2.02 -15.37 -1.79
N THR A 46 2.49 -14.43 -0.96
CA THR A 46 2.03 -14.28 0.41
C THR A 46 0.56 -13.84 0.47
N LEU A 47 0.18 -12.80 -0.27
CA LEU A 47 -1.20 -12.29 -0.29
C LEU A 47 -2.19 -13.34 -0.81
N ILE A 48 -1.79 -14.12 -1.82
CA ILE A 48 -2.56 -15.25 -2.35
C ILE A 48 -2.79 -16.31 -1.27
N TYR A 49 -1.73 -16.72 -0.56
CA TYR A 49 -1.84 -17.64 0.56
C TYR A 49 -2.81 -17.14 1.64
N LEU A 50 -2.73 -15.86 1.98
CA LEU A 50 -3.59 -15.25 3.00
C LEU A 50 -5.05 -15.18 2.55
N ASN A 51 -5.31 -14.78 1.31
CA ASN A 51 -6.65 -14.69 0.73
C ASN A 51 -7.35 -16.06 0.71
N ASN A 52 -6.62 -17.12 0.36
CA ASN A 52 -7.13 -18.49 0.35
C ASN A 52 -7.24 -19.13 1.75
N SER A 53 -6.77 -18.47 2.80
CA SER A 53 -6.83 -19.02 4.16
C SER A 53 -8.26 -19.05 4.69
N ARG A 54 -8.72 -20.19 5.20
CA ARG A 54 -10.03 -20.27 5.86
C ARG A 54 -10.02 -19.81 7.32
N LYS A 55 -8.87 -19.36 7.84
CA LYS A 55 -8.72 -18.97 9.25
C LYS A 55 -9.24 -17.55 9.46
N GLU A 56 -10.24 -17.41 10.32
CA GLU A 56 -10.84 -16.11 10.66
C GLU A 56 -9.79 -15.11 11.20
N SER A 57 -8.82 -15.61 11.99
CA SER A 57 -7.71 -14.82 12.52
C SER A 57 -6.81 -14.18 11.43
N ILE A 58 -6.84 -14.71 10.21
CA ILE A 58 -6.18 -14.15 9.02
C ILE A 58 -7.16 -13.31 8.24
N GLN A 59 -8.36 -13.84 7.98
CA GLN A 59 -9.38 -13.16 7.17
C GLN A 59 -9.78 -11.81 7.75
N ASN A 60 -9.90 -11.66 9.07
CA ASN A 60 -10.28 -10.38 9.69
C ASN A 60 -9.14 -9.34 9.78
N LYS A 61 -7.96 -9.61 9.18
CA LYS A 61 -6.83 -8.68 9.25
C LYS A 61 -6.97 -7.51 8.29
N ASP A 62 -6.35 -6.41 8.70
CA ASP A 62 -6.22 -5.18 7.93
C ASP A 62 -4.77 -4.71 8.02
N PHE A 63 -4.10 -4.68 6.87
CA PHE A 63 -2.74 -4.16 6.78
C PHE A 63 -2.42 -3.69 5.37
N THR A 64 -1.54 -2.70 5.31
CA THR A 64 -1.07 -2.08 4.06
C THR A 64 0.40 -2.42 3.85
N ILE A 65 0.74 -2.68 2.59
CA ILE A 65 2.10 -2.86 2.10
C ILE A 65 2.47 -1.64 1.28
N TYR A 66 3.58 -1.02 1.65
CA TYR A 66 4.16 0.15 1.03
C TYR A 66 5.45 -0.24 0.32
N LEU A 67 5.68 0.34 -0.85
CA LEU A 67 6.88 0.12 -1.66
C LEU A 67 7.51 1.45 -2.03
N GLY A 68 8.83 1.50 -2.12
CA GLY A 68 9.54 2.67 -2.61
C GLY A 68 11.05 2.47 -2.61
N ASP A 69 11.71 3.19 -3.51
CA ASP A 69 13.16 3.24 -3.60
C ASP A 69 13.75 4.27 -2.62
N SER A 70 15.02 4.12 -2.27
CA SER A 70 15.79 5.18 -1.63
C SER A 70 15.82 6.42 -2.51
N MET A 71 15.76 7.61 -1.88
CA MET A 71 16.10 8.84 -2.60
C MET A 71 17.59 8.84 -2.90
N SER A 72 17.95 9.46 -4.04
CA SER A 72 19.33 9.61 -4.49
C SER A 72 20.25 10.10 -3.35
N GLY A 73 21.33 9.36 -3.10
CA GLY A 73 22.35 9.69 -2.09
C GLY A 73 22.40 8.80 -0.85
N PHE A 74 21.46 7.87 -0.64
CA PHE A 74 21.43 6.94 0.51
C PHE A 74 21.72 5.47 0.14
N GLY A 75 22.36 5.22 -1.00
CA GLY A 75 22.60 3.89 -1.59
C GLY A 75 21.42 3.38 -2.42
N ASP A 76 21.62 2.35 -3.23
CA ASP A 76 20.60 1.77 -4.11
C ASP A 76 19.80 0.69 -3.36
N TYR A 77 18.82 1.13 -2.57
CA TYR A 77 17.96 0.25 -1.78
C TYR A 77 16.50 0.36 -2.21
N PHE A 78 15.85 -0.79 -2.24
CA PHE A 78 14.40 -0.89 -2.32
C PHE A 78 13.82 -1.21 -0.94
N TYR A 79 12.72 -0.55 -0.59
CA TYR A 79 12.07 -0.69 0.71
C TYR A 79 10.67 -1.28 0.59
N VAL A 80 10.37 -2.21 1.51
CA VAL A 80 9.02 -2.76 1.72
C VAL A 80 8.57 -2.42 3.13
N GLY A 81 7.60 -1.52 3.25
CA GLY A 81 6.93 -1.21 4.51
C GLY A 81 5.71 -2.10 4.71
N ILE A 82 5.56 -2.72 5.88
CA ILE A 82 4.34 -3.44 6.26
C ILE A 82 3.85 -2.91 7.60
N THR A 83 2.56 -2.57 7.71
CA THR A 83 1.99 -2.15 8.99
C THR A 83 2.14 -3.21 10.07
N ARG A 84 2.69 -2.83 11.22
CA ARG A 84 3.13 -3.71 12.31
C ARG A 84 1.99 -4.41 13.05
N LYS A 85 0.73 -3.98 12.88
CA LYS A 85 -0.45 -4.62 13.49
C LYS A 85 -0.75 -6.03 12.95
N ILE A 86 0.07 -6.56 12.04
CA ILE A 86 0.01 -7.97 11.62
C ILE A 86 0.55 -8.89 12.73
N ASN A 87 -0.03 -10.08 12.85
CA ASN A 87 0.48 -11.07 13.80
C ASN A 87 1.78 -11.72 13.28
N SER A 88 2.54 -12.35 14.18
CA SER A 88 3.81 -13.01 13.86
C SER A 88 3.67 -14.09 12.79
N HIS A 89 2.52 -14.79 12.74
CA HIS A 89 2.26 -15.78 11.70
C HIS A 89 2.27 -15.17 10.30
N ILE A 90 1.55 -14.06 10.08
CA ILE A 90 1.52 -13.35 8.79
C ILE A 90 2.89 -12.78 8.46
N GLN A 91 3.56 -12.16 9.44
CA GLN A 91 4.90 -11.64 9.25
C GLN A 91 5.87 -12.73 8.80
N ASN A 92 5.83 -13.90 9.42
CA ASN A 92 6.66 -15.05 9.06
C ASN A 92 6.38 -15.55 7.63
N GLN A 93 5.15 -15.41 7.11
CA GLN A 93 4.88 -15.76 5.71
C GLN A 93 5.59 -14.83 4.73
N PHE A 94 5.64 -13.52 5.03
CA PHE A 94 6.42 -12.58 4.23
C PHE A 94 7.91 -12.91 4.28
N LEU A 95 8.44 -13.10 5.49
CA LEU A 95 9.87 -13.38 5.70
C LEU A 95 10.33 -14.68 5.03
N ARG A 96 9.48 -15.70 4.97
CA ARG A 96 9.78 -16.95 4.25
C ARG A 96 9.98 -16.75 2.75
N ASN A 97 9.30 -15.76 2.16
CA ASN A 97 9.37 -15.49 0.73
C ASN A 97 10.40 -14.39 0.41
N PHE A 98 10.70 -13.48 1.34
CA PHE A 98 11.70 -12.44 1.19
C PHE A 98 13.12 -13.02 1.29
N LYS A 99 13.72 -13.31 0.13
CA LYS A 99 15.15 -13.63 0.03
C LYS A 99 15.98 -12.35 0.04
N ASN A 100 17.21 -12.44 0.58
CA ASN A 100 18.20 -11.36 0.56
C ASN A 100 17.77 -10.06 1.25
N ILE A 101 17.02 -10.15 2.35
CA ILE A 101 16.77 -8.98 3.21
C ILE A 101 18.11 -8.45 3.71
N HIS A 102 18.39 -7.17 3.43
CA HIS A 102 19.58 -6.50 3.91
C HIS A 102 19.43 -6.16 5.41
N GLY A 103 18.26 -5.65 5.79
CA GLY A 103 17.91 -5.37 7.18
C GLY A 103 16.46 -4.97 7.34
N PHE A 104 16.07 -4.65 8.58
CA PHE A 104 14.77 -4.06 8.87
C PHE A 104 14.88 -2.95 9.91
N ILE A 105 13.99 -1.98 9.81
CA ILE A 105 13.85 -0.89 10.78
C ILE A 105 12.39 -0.71 11.17
N LYS A 106 12.18 -0.25 12.41
CA LYS A 106 10.87 0.17 12.89
C LYS A 106 10.74 1.66 12.62
N CYS A 107 9.73 2.04 11.85
CA CYS A 107 9.47 3.44 11.53
C CYS A 107 8.05 3.80 11.95
N SER A 108 7.92 4.98 12.54
CA SER A 108 6.65 5.72 12.49
C SER A 108 6.51 6.37 11.12
N GLU A 109 5.27 6.63 10.68
CA GLU A 109 5.00 7.27 9.39
C GLU A 109 5.68 8.65 9.25
N SER A 110 5.93 9.36 10.36
CA SER A 110 6.70 10.61 10.38
C SER A 110 8.09 10.46 9.74
N ASN A 111 8.69 9.27 9.86
CA ASN A 111 10.03 8.96 9.36
C ASN A 111 10.00 8.49 7.90
N LEU A 112 8.81 8.33 7.29
CA LEU A 112 8.69 8.07 5.85
C LEU A 112 8.96 9.31 4.99
N GLN A 113 9.12 10.50 5.57
CA GLN A 113 9.48 11.68 4.77
C GLN A 113 10.87 11.54 4.12
N SER A 114 11.77 10.77 4.75
CA SER A 114 13.09 10.43 4.20
C SER A 114 13.09 9.13 3.36
N MET A 115 11.96 8.42 3.29
CA MET A 115 11.80 7.16 2.57
C MET A 115 10.49 7.19 1.78
N PRO A 116 10.50 7.51 0.47
CA PRO A 116 9.28 7.73 -0.32
C PRO A 116 8.52 6.41 -0.56
N LEU A 117 7.89 5.92 0.50
CA LEU A 117 7.09 4.70 0.52
C LEU A 117 5.66 5.04 0.11
N TYR A 118 5.19 4.39 -0.94
CA TYR A 118 3.83 4.54 -1.44
C TYR A 118 3.02 3.27 -1.16
N PRO A 119 1.77 3.40 -0.70
CA PRO A 119 0.90 2.25 -0.52
C PRO A 119 0.68 1.57 -1.87
N ARG A 120 0.98 0.26 -1.94
CA ARG A 120 0.85 -0.52 -3.17
C ARG A 120 -0.19 -1.62 -3.08
N TYR A 121 -0.28 -2.27 -1.92
CA TYR A 121 -1.24 -3.35 -1.68
C TYR A 121 -1.89 -3.19 -0.31
N ARG A 122 -3.12 -3.69 -0.18
CA ARG A 122 -3.79 -3.83 1.11
C ARG A 122 -4.50 -5.16 1.19
N PHE A 123 -4.37 -5.81 2.34
CA PHE A 123 -5.21 -6.93 2.72
C PHE A 123 -6.26 -6.39 3.67
N PHE A 124 -7.53 -6.42 3.28
CA PHE A 124 -8.62 -5.86 4.07
C PHE A 124 -9.75 -6.87 4.21
N LYS A 125 -9.87 -7.47 5.40
CA LYS A 125 -10.97 -8.38 5.72
C LYS A 125 -11.13 -9.50 4.68
N GLY A 126 -10.03 -10.13 4.30
CA GLY A 126 -10.00 -11.19 3.30
C GLY A 126 -9.87 -10.71 1.87
N LYS A 127 -10.05 -9.43 1.60
CA LYS A 127 -9.97 -8.85 0.26
C LYS A 127 -8.56 -8.40 -0.08
N LEU A 128 -8.17 -8.60 -1.35
CA LEU A 128 -6.93 -8.08 -1.89
C LEU A 128 -7.20 -6.81 -2.69
N ILE A 129 -6.53 -5.73 -2.28
CA ILE A 129 -6.63 -4.42 -2.91
C ILE A 129 -5.25 -4.07 -3.47
N GLN A 130 -5.22 -3.61 -4.72
CA GLN A 130 -4.02 -3.03 -5.34
C GLN A 130 -4.26 -1.55 -5.61
N TYR A 131 -3.29 -0.72 -5.24
CA TYR A 131 -3.33 0.71 -5.50
C TYR A 131 -2.59 1.07 -6.78
N GLN A 132 -3.24 1.88 -7.61
CA GLN A 132 -2.69 2.40 -8.86
C GLN A 132 -2.94 3.91 -8.97
N SER A 133 -2.05 4.61 -9.68
CA SER A 133 -2.16 6.05 -9.96
C SER A 133 -3.31 6.36 -10.93
N SER A 134 -3.62 5.44 -11.84
CA SER A 134 -4.74 5.50 -12.79
C SER A 134 -5.60 4.23 -12.72
N GLY A 135 -6.91 4.36 -12.97
CA GLY A 135 -7.88 3.25 -12.86
C GLY A 135 -8.43 3.04 -11.44
N ALA A 136 -9.56 3.67 -11.11
CA ALA A 136 -10.29 3.41 -9.86
C ALA A 136 -11.51 2.52 -10.12
N GLY A 137 -11.82 1.61 -9.20
CA GLY A 137 -13.11 0.91 -9.16
C GLY A 137 -13.23 -0.28 -10.12
N ASN A 138 -12.11 -0.81 -10.63
CA ASN A 138 -12.12 -2.03 -11.43
C ASN A 138 -11.78 -3.24 -10.54
N VAL A 139 -12.49 -4.35 -10.70
CA VAL A 139 -12.09 -5.65 -10.14
C VAL A 139 -11.45 -6.44 -11.27
N ILE A 140 -10.23 -6.93 -11.04
CA ILE A 140 -9.52 -7.77 -12.00
C ILE A 140 -9.43 -9.17 -11.40
N VAL A 141 -9.80 -10.17 -12.19
CA VAL A 141 -9.52 -11.57 -11.87
C VAL A 141 -8.19 -11.91 -12.50
N ASP A 142 -7.19 -12.21 -11.68
CA ASP A 142 -5.94 -12.79 -12.16
C ASP A 142 -6.25 -14.20 -12.66
N LYS A 143 -6.21 -14.40 -13.98
CA LYS A 143 -6.55 -15.67 -14.63
C LYS A 143 -5.60 -16.80 -14.25
N ALA A 144 -4.35 -16.50 -13.88
CA ALA A 144 -3.38 -17.52 -13.50
C ALA A 144 -3.63 -18.08 -12.10
N THR A 145 -4.18 -17.26 -11.21
CA THR A 145 -4.33 -17.60 -9.79
C THR A 145 -5.80 -17.71 -9.34
N GLY A 146 -6.74 -17.27 -10.18
CA GLY A 146 -8.17 -17.20 -9.88
C GLY A 146 -8.55 -16.07 -8.93
N ILE A 147 -7.62 -15.15 -8.63
CA ILE A 147 -7.75 -14.24 -7.50
C ILE A 147 -8.34 -12.90 -7.91
N HIS A 148 -9.26 -12.43 -7.09
CA HIS A 148 -9.94 -11.17 -7.28
C HIS A 148 -9.15 -10.02 -6.63
N TRP A 149 -8.65 -9.13 -7.47
CA TRP A 149 -8.00 -7.89 -7.07
C TRP A 149 -8.96 -6.72 -7.24
N GLU A 150 -9.20 -5.99 -6.16
CA GLU A 150 -9.87 -4.69 -6.24
C GLU A 150 -8.82 -3.60 -6.54
N ILE A 151 -8.92 -2.96 -7.71
CA ILE A 151 -8.03 -1.86 -8.10
C ILE A 151 -8.64 -0.55 -7.61
N ARG A 152 -7.92 0.14 -6.73
CA ARG A 152 -8.37 1.37 -6.11
C ARG A 152 -7.37 2.50 -6.31
N LYS A 153 -7.88 3.73 -6.28
CA LYS A 153 -7.04 4.90 -6.04
C LYS A 153 -6.87 5.06 -4.54
N THR A 154 -5.69 5.51 -4.15
CA THR A 154 -5.35 5.80 -2.75
C THR A 154 -5.24 7.29 -2.55
N VAL A 155 -5.76 7.75 -1.41
CA VAL A 155 -5.53 9.08 -0.88
C VAL A 155 -5.14 8.88 0.58
N THR A 156 -4.05 9.50 1.03
CA THR A 156 -3.66 9.42 2.44
C THR A 156 -4.50 10.39 3.26
N GLU A 157 -4.82 10.08 4.53
CA GLU A 157 -5.53 11.02 5.41
C GLU A 157 -4.84 12.38 5.49
N LYS A 158 -3.50 12.42 5.37
CA LYS A 158 -2.71 13.65 5.31
C LYS A 158 -3.07 14.50 4.09
N PHE A 159 -3.31 13.88 2.93
CA PHE A 159 -3.77 14.59 1.74
C PHE A 159 -5.20 15.12 1.93
N LEU A 160 -6.09 14.32 2.53
CA LEU A 160 -7.44 14.78 2.85
C LEU A 160 -7.43 15.95 3.83
N LYS A 161 -6.65 15.87 4.91
CA LYS A 161 -6.51 16.95 5.88
C LYS A 161 -5.93 18.22 5.24
N LYS A 162 -4.93 18.10 4.37
CA LYS A 162 -4.41 19.25 3.59
C LYS A 162 -5.46 19.83 2.64
N ALA A 163 -6.26 18.98 1.99
CA ALA A 163 -7.34 19.43 1.11
C ALA A 163 -8.45 20.13 1.92
N GLU A 164 -8.85 19.57 3.06
CA GLU A 164 -9.81 20.18 3.99
C GLU A 164 -9.29 21.51 4.56
N ASP A 165 -8.03 21.56 4.99
CA ASP A 165 -7.38 22.80 5.46
C ASP A 165 -7.34 23.85 4.33
N PHE A 166 -6.99 23.43 3.11
CA PHE A 166 -7.02 24.31 1.93
C PHE A 166 -8.44 24.81 1.64
N TYR A 167 -9.45 23.93 1.62
CA TYR A 167 -10.84 24.30 1.39
C TYR A 167 -11.39 25.21 2.50
N ARG A 168 -11.00 25.00 3.76
CA ARG A 168 -11.36 25.88 4.88
C ARG A 168 -10.74 27.27 4.69
N ILE A 169 -9.45 27.35 4.37
CA ILE A 169 -8.74 28.62 4.12
C ILE A 169 -9.33 29.33 2.91
N TYR A 170 -9.60 28.60 1.83
CA TYR A 170 -10.18 29.12 0.61
C TYR A 170 -11.62 29.63 0.83
N SER A 171 -12.47 28.86 1.51
CA SER A 171 -13.85 29.25 1.83
C SER A 171 -13.90 30.47 2.77
N ASN A 172 -12.95 30.58 3.71
CA ASN A 172 -12.84 31.76 4.57
C ASN A 172 -12.35 33.02 3.81
N LYS A 173 -11.52 32.85 2.76
CA LYS A 173 -11.05 33.95 1.90
C LYS A 173 -12.03 34.30 0.77
N HIS A 174 -12.90 33.38 0.41
CA HIS A 174 -13.91 33.51 -0.63
C HIS A 174 -15.26 32.98 -0.12
N PRO A 175 -15.92 33.66 0.82
CA PRO A 175 -17.23 33.24 1.31
C PRO A 175 -18.21 33.26 0.14
N LYS A 176 -18.59 32.08 -0.36
CA LYS A 176 -19.70 31.97 -1.30
C LYS A 176 -20.98 32.34 -0.55
N LYS A 177 -21.75 33.27 -1.11
CA LYS A 177 -23.16 33.46 -0.75
C LYS A 177 -23.86 32.10 -0.84
N GLU A 178 -24.60 31.77 0.21
CA GLU A 178 -25.34 30.53 0.41
C GLU A 178 -25.90 29.98 -0.91
N THR A 179 -25.48 28.76 -1.27
CA THR A 179 -26.22 27.94 -2.22
C THR A 179 -26.74 26.75 -1.44
N THR A 180 -28.02 26.84 -1.07
CA THR A 180 -28.78 25.79 -0.41
C THR A 180 -28.72 24.51 -1.25
N LEU A 181 -28.06 23.48 -0.72
CA LEU A 181 -28.19 22.12 -1.27
C LEU A 181 -29.59 21.62 -0.92
N VAL A 182 -30.47 21.60 -1.91
CA VAL A 182 -31.76 20.90 -1.84
C VAL A 182 -31.46 19.41 -1.70
N ARG A 183 -32.09 18.79 -0.69
CA ARG A 183 -31.96 17.37 -0.31
C ARG A 183 -32.45 16.44 -1.41
#